data_AF-A0A7R7XF23-F1
#
_entry.id   AF-A0A7R7XF23-F1
#
_cell.length_a   1.000
_cell.length_b   1.000
_cell.length_c   1.000
_cell.angle_alpha   90.00
_cell.angle_beta   90.00
_cell.angle_gamma   90.00
#
_symmetry.space_group_name_H-M   'P 1'
#
loop_
_entity.id
_entity.type
_entity.pdbx_description
1 polymer ?
#
loop_
_entity_poly.entity_id
_entity_poly.type
_entity_poly.pdbx_seq_one_letter_code
_entity_poly.pdbx_strand_id
1 'polypeptide(L)'
;MISATRRWFRRNRKTLAIGTGVIGVGYLAGQYVLSKISEARERMSSDRIARENLRRRFEQNQTDCTYTVLALLPTAAEDILEALPVEELTKELQKKRAERLARLNAGEGTTTGSDMSSVTPSLPEDDRKSLSSDSFLRTSQLGDSTVEGDPSSQPKRNKTQLWNEVKITSTTRAFTLIYTLSLLTIFTRVQLNLLGRRNYLSSVISLATPPADSSTIRLEDHDDDLTQTLGNDFETNRRYLAFSWWLLHRGWKLLMEEVQTAVEEVFGSLNPRDDISFEKLSELTLQVRKRVEGDTEEDRKHRKWLSYLLPPREEEDNLLEESGVLGVTEAATPQTAATLRHLLDETADLIDSPTFTRVQMLLNNESFETLIQQCKADAFKPAGPVTAPQSFTSVGTVVPPWQDSELKTKLANVLAVLARQAHVIGNGASPPNLYVTAMDQGVRELEAFAAVVYSSNFDSELLGAGSGSGSSGGAGTAPDSASSSPVIVSQDDSELDHDRVAKGPSAVPRSDNNDLEKAWGRAVEEQPGSGPAA
;
A
#
# COMPACT_ATOMS: atom_id res chain seq x y z
N MET A 1 -12.67 -22.52 -90.28
CA MET A 1 -11.82 -22.36 -89.08
C MET A 1 -12.48 -22.87 -87.79
N ILE A 2 -13.79 -22.66 -87.57
CA ILE A 2 -14.53 -23.09 -86.36
C ILE A 2 -14.62 -24.62 -86.18
N SER A 3 -14.59 -25.39 -87.26
CA SER A 3 -14.67 -26.87 -87.22
C SER A 3 -13.36 -27.55 -86.82
N ALA A 4 -12.20 -26.88 -87.03
CA ALA A 4 -10.88 -27.38 -86.65
C ALA A 4 -10.61 -27.19 -85.15
N THR A 5 -10.97 -26.03 -84.60
CA THR A 5 -10.91 -25.74 -83.15
C THR A 5 -11.83 -26.64 -82.35
N ARG A 6 -13.03 -26.97 -82.86
CA ARG A 6 -13.98 -27.87 -82.20
C ARG A 6 -13.48 -29.33 -82.13
N ARG A 7 -12.74 -29.80 -83.14
CA ARG A 7 -12.12 -31.13 -83.16
C ARG A 7 -10.90 -31.23 -82.24
N TRP A 8 -10.06 -30.18 -82.22
CA TRP A 8 -8.92 -30.08 -81.32
C TRP A 8 -9.36 -30.04 -79.85
N PHE A 9 -10.38 -29.24 -79.51
CA PHE A 9 -10.95 -29.15 -78.17
C PHE A 9 -11.57 -30.47 -77.70
N ARG A 10 -12.23 -31.23 -78.58
CA ARG A 10 -12.75 -32.58 -78.27
C ARG A 10 -11.62 -33.58 -78.02
N ARG A 11 -10.50 -33.50 -78.75
CA ARG A 11 -9.37 -34.43 -78.61
C ARG A 11 -8.55 -34.16 -77.34
N ASN A 12 -8.45 -32.90 -76.90
CA ASN A 12 -7.66 -32.51 -75.71
C ASN A 12 -8.51 -32.23 -74.45
N ARG A 13 -9.80 -32.61 -74.46
CA ARG A 13 -10.78 -32.25 -73.42
C ARG A 13 -10.42 -32.77 -72.02
N LYS A 14 -9.80 -33.95 -71.93
CA LYS A 14 -9.31 -34.53 -70.66
C LYS A 14 -8.11 -33.75 -70.12
N THR A 15 -7.13 -33.44 -70.98
CA THR A 15 -5.93 -32.68 -70.61
C THR A 15 -6.27 -31.25 -70.18
N LEU A 16 -7.21 -30.60 -70.88
CA LEU A 16 -7.70 -29.28 -70.51
C LEU A 16 -8.45 -29.31 -69.19
N ALA A 17 -9.32 -30.30 -68.96
CA ALA A 17 -10.05 -30.45 -67.70
C ALA A 17 -9.10 -30.66 -66.50
N ILE A 18 -8.07 -31.50 -66.66
CA ILE A 18 -7.04 -31.72 -65.63
C ILE A 18 -6.25 -30.43 -65.38
N GLY A 19 -5.82 -29.73 -66.44
CA GLY A 19 -5.11 -28.46 -66.32
C GLY A 19 -5.93 -27.38 -65.60
N THR A 20 -7.21 -27.22 -65.95
CA THR A 20 -8.10 -26.27 -65.26
C THR A 20 -8.38 -26.69 -63.81
N GLY A 21 -8.47 -27.99 -63.53
CA GLY A 21 -8.65 -28.50 -62.18
C GLY A 21 -7.45 -28.22 -61.29
N VAL A 22 -6.23 -28.46 -61.77
CA VAL A 22 -4.99 -28.17 -61.03
C VAL A 22 -4.83 -26.66 -60.77
N ILE A 23 -5.13 -25.81 -61.76
CA ILE A 23 -5.09 -24.36 -61.60
C ILE A 23 -6.15 -23.90 -60.58
N GLY A 24 -7.37 -24.43 -60.67
CA GLY A 24 -8.45 -24.11 -59.73
C GLY A 24 -8.14 -24.52 -58.29
N VAL A 25 -7.60 -25.73 -58.08
CA VAL A 25 -7.16 -26.20 -56.75
C VAL A 25 -6.00 -25.37 -56.23
N GLY A 26 -5.02 -25.04 -57.09
CA GLY A 26 -3.90 -24.15 -56.71
C GLY A 26 -4.35 -22.75 -56.30
N TYR A 27 -5.35 -22.19 -57.00
CA TYR A 27 -5.94 -20.90 -56.66
C TYR A 27 -6.67 -20.94 -55.31
N LEU A 28 -7.51 -21.95 -55.08
CA LEU A 28 -8.24 -22.10 -53.81
C LEU A 28 -7.28 -22.34 -52.63
N ALA A 29 -6.25 -23.17 -52.82
CA ALA A 29 -5.23 -23.40 -51.81
C ALA A 29 -4.43 -22.13 -51.51
N GLY A 30 -4.03 -21.37 -52.54
CA GLY A 30 -3.36 -20.08 -52.38
C GLY A 30 -4.22 -19.05 -51.65
N GLN A 31 -5.50 -18.96 -52.00
CA GLN A 31 -6.46 -18.06 -51.35
C GLN A 31 -6.66 -18.45 -49.87
N TYR A 32 -6.74 -19.75 -49.57
CA TYR A 32 -6.85 -20.24 -48.19
C TYR A 32 -5.63 -19.88 -47.35
N VAL A 33 -4.42 -20.07 -47.89
CA VAL A 33 -3.17 -19.71 -47.19
C VAL A 33 -3.08 -18.20 -46.96
N LEU A 34 -3.40 -17.37 -47.95
CA LEU A 34 -3.40 -15.92 -47.80
C LEU A 34 -4.45 -15.45 -46.78
N SER A 35 -5.65 -16.03 -46.78
CA SER A 35 -6.69 -15.78 -45.77
C SER A 35 -6.21 -16.16 -44.37
N LYS A 36 -5.53 -17.31 -44.22
CA LYS A 36 -5.00 -17.73 -42.92
C LYS A 36 -3.88 -16.83 -42.41
N ILE A 37 -3.02 -16.32 -43.30
CA ILE A 37 -1.98 -15.36 -42.92
C ILE A 37 -2.59 -14.02 -42.54
N SER A 38 -3.61 -13.53 -43.27
CA SER A 38 -4.29 -12.28 -42.89
C SER A 38 -5.02 -12.42 -41.55
N GLU A 39 -5.76 -13.51 -41.33
CA GLU A 39 -6.40 -13.81 -40.05
C GLU A 39 -5.38 -13.88 -38.90
N ALA A 40 -4.25 -14.57 -39.11
CA ALA A 40 -3.20 -14.68 -38.11
C ALA A 40 -2.56 -13.31 -37.80
N ARG A 41 -2.29 -12.50 -38.83
CA ARG A 41 -1.76 -11.14 -38.67
C ARG A 41 -2.75 -10.24 -37.93
N GLU A 42 -4.03 -10.33 -38.26
CA GLU A 42 -5.10 -9.56 -37.62
C GLU A 42 -5.25 -9.94 -36.15
N ARG A 43 -5.27 -11.24 -35.83
CA ARG A 43 -5.27 -11.75 -34.44
C ARG A 43 -4.05 -11.28 -33.66
N MET A 44 -2.84 -11.43 -34.21
CA MET A 44 -1.63 -10.93 -33.53
C MET A 44 -1.65 -9.41 -33.34
N SER A 45 -2.19 -8.66 -34.30
CA SER A 45 -2.29 -7.20 -34.20
C SER A 45 -3.32 -6.77 -33.15
N SER A 46 -4.47 -7.43 -33.08
CA SER A 46 -5.52 -7.15 -32.10
C SER A 46 -5.09 -7.56 -30.69
N ASP A 47 -4.47 -8.73 -30.52
CA ASP A 47 -3.89 -9.16 -29.25
C ASP A 47 -2.83 -8.17 -28.75
N ARG A 48 -1.96 -7.69 -29.64
CA ARG A 48 -0.95 -6.68 -29.30
C ARG A 48 -1.59 -5.37 -28.85
N ILE A 49 -2.61 -4.89 -29.57
CA ILE A 49 -3.33 -3.66 -29.22
C ILE A 49 -4.05 -3.82 -27.88
N ALA A 50 -4.68 -4.97 -27.64
CA ALA A 50 -5.37 -5.26 -26.39
C ALA A 50 -4.42 -5.28 -25.19
N ARG A 51 -3.27 -5.96 -25.32
CA ARG A 51 -2.22 -5.99 -24.27
C ARG A 51 -1.63 -4.61 -24.02
N GLU A 52 -1.36 -3.84 -25.07
CA GLU A 52 -0.84 -2.48 -24.93
C GLU A 52 -1.84 -1.55 -24.23
N ASN A 53 -3.12 -1.66 -24.57
CA ASN A 53 -4.18 -0.89 -23.92
C ASN A 53 -4.30 -1.25 -22.43
N LEU A 54 -4.31 -2.55 -22.10
CA LEU A 54 -4.32 -3.04 -20.73
C LEU A 54 -3.12 -2.50 -19.94
N ARG A 55 -1.91 -2.62 -20.50
CA ARG A 55 -0.67 -2.12 -19.90
C ARG A 55 -0.74 -0.63 -19.63
N ARG A 56 -1.14 0.17 -20.63
CA ARG A 56 -1.27 1.62 -20.48
C ARG A 56 -2.26 2.00 -19.38
N ARG A 57 -3.42 1.34 -19.32
CA ARG A 57 -4.42 1.58 -18.26
C ARG A 57 -3.90 1.19 -16.89
N PHE A 58 -3.17 0.08 -16.79
CA PHE A 58 -2.52 -0.35 -15.55
C PHE A 58 -1.45 0.65 -15.08
N GLU A 59 -0.55 1.09 -15.96
CA GLU A 59 0.50 2.09 -15.65
C GLU A 59 -0.12 3.44 -15.22
N GLN A 60 -1.19 3.87 -15.89
CA GLN A 60 -1.95 5.05 -15.47
C GLN A 60 -2.58 4.83 -14.09
N ASN A 61 -3.22 3.68 -13.86
CA ASN A 61 -3.82 3.34 -12.57
C ASN A 61 -2.78 3.33 -11.45
N GLN A 62 -1.55 2.86 -11.71
CA GLN A 62 -0.46 2.92 -10.72
C GLN A 62 -0.06 4.36 -10.40
N THR A 63 -0.04 5.23 -11.39
CA THR A 63 0.25 6.65 -11.20
C THR A 63 -0.86 7.31 -10.37
N ASP A 64 -2.12 7.00 -10.66
CA ASP A 64 -3.29 7.48 -9.92
C ASP A 64 -3.29 6.98 -8.47
N CYS A 65 -2.84 5.75 -8.21
CA CYS A 65 -2.62 5.24 -6.85
C CYS A 65 -1.62 6.11 -6.08
N THR A 66 -0.43 6.36 -6.65
CA THR A 66 0.60 7.17 -5.98
C THR A 66 0.08 8.58 -5.70
N TYR A 67 -0.62 9.21 -6.65
CA TYR A 67 -1.22 10.53 -6.42
C TYR A 67 -2.31 10.50 -5.35
N THR A 68 -3.14 9.47 -5.31
CA THR A 68 -4.20 9.32 -4.31
C THR A 68 -3.60 9.15 -2.90
N VAL A 69 -2.55 8.33 -2.77
CA VAL A 69 -1.82 8.18 -1.49
C VAL A 69 -1.31 9.54 -1.01
N LEU A 70 -0.65 10.31 -1.89
CA LEU A 70 -0.12 11.63 -1.55
C LEU A 70 -1.21 12.66 -1.23
N ALA A 71 -2.40 12.52 -1.82
CA ALA A 71 -3.53 13.39 -1.52
C ALA A 71 -4.20 13.07 -0.17
N LEU A 72 -4.29 11.79 0.20
CA LEU A 72 -4.95 11.33 1.43
C LEU A 72 -4.01 11.35 2.66
N LEU A 73 -2.70 11.20 2.44
CA LEU A 73 -1.70 11.13 3.50
C LEU A 73 -1.71 12.32 4.47
N PRO A 74 -1.84 13.59 4.02
CA PRO A 74 -1.88 14.74 4.93
C PRO A 74 -2.99 14.64 5.98
N THR A 75 -4.16 14.08 5.65
CA THR A 75 -5.28 13.93 6.58
C THR A 75 -4.88 13.09 7.79
N ALA A 76 -4.34 11.89 7.57
CA ALA A 76 -3.87 11.05 8.68
C ALA A 76 -2.63 11.65 9.37
N ALA A 77 -1.76 12.31 8.61
CA ALA A 77 -0.54 12.89 9.16
C ALA A 77 -0.83 14.04 10.14
N GLU A 78 -1.74 14.95 9.80
CA GLU A 78 -2.16 16.05 10.68
C GLU A 78 -2.75 15.52 11.99
N ASP A 79 -3.67 14.57 11.91
CA ASP A 79 -4.28 13.89 13.06
C ASP A 79 -3.24 13.19 13.96
N ILE A 80 -2.28 12.48 13.37
CA ILE A 80 -1.19 11.81 14.12
C ILE A 80 -0.25 12.83 14.77
N LEU A 81 0.08 13.92 14.08
CA LEU A 81 0.94 15.00 14.60
C LEU A 81 0.27 15.72 15.77
N GLU A 82 -1.06 15.94 15.70
CA GLU A 82 -1.85 16.52 16.79
C GLU A 82 -1.93 15.59 18.00
N ALA A 83 -2.20 14.30 17.78
CA ALA A 83 -2.26 13.32 18.87
C ALA A 83 -0.91 13.08 19.56
N LEU A 84 0.21 13.31 18.85
CA LEU A 84 1.58 13.15 19.35
C LEU A 84 2.39 14.47 19.25
N PRO A 85 2.11 15.46 20.12
CA PRO A 85 2.59 16.84 19.98
C PRO A 85 4.03 17.04 20.47
N VAL A 86 5.01 16.49 19.75
CA VAL A 86 6.45 16.62 20.09
C VAL A 86 6.92 18.08 20.11
N GLU A 87 6.37 18.93 19.25
CA GLU A 87 6.71 20.35 19.14
C GLU A 87 6.30 21.10 20.41
N GLU A 88 5.17 20.76 21.02
CA GLU A 88 4.73 21.36 22.28
C GLU A 88 5.62 20.92 23.45
N LEU A 89 5.92 19.63 23.53
CA LEU A 89 6.80 19.08 24.55
C LEU A 89 8.22 19.68 24.48
N THR A 90 8.74 19.85 23.26
CA THR A 90 10.06 20.47 23.05
C THR A 90 10.05 21.97 23.33
N LYS A 91 8.97 22.70 23.00
CA LYS A 91 8.78 24.12 23.39
C LYS A 91 8.72 24.28 24.90
N GLU A 92 7.98 23.44 25.62
CA GLU A 92 7.91 23.48 27.09
C GLU A 92 9.30 23.26 27.72
N LEU A 93 10.05 22.29 27.18
CA LEU A 93 11.40 22.00 27.61
C LEU A 93 12.36 23.18 27.38
N GLN A 94 12.25 23.86 26.23
CA GLN A 94 13.01 25.06 25.91
C GLN A 94 12.65 26.22 26.84
N LYS A 95 11.35 26.44 27.09
CA LYS A 95 10.85 27.47 28.02
C LYS A 95 11.41 27.27 29.42
N LYS A 96 11.35 26.04 29.97
CA LYS A 96 11.94 25.71 31.28
C LYS A 96 13.46 25.91 31.32
N ARG A 97 14.17 25.65 30.21
CA ARG A 97 15.61 25.94 30.11
C ARG A 97 15.87 27.45 30.13
N ALA A 98 15.10 28.24 29.39
CA ALA A 98 15.21 29.69 29.33
C ALA A 98 14.89 30.35 30.69
N GLU A 99 13.81 29.91 31.36
CA GLU A 99 13.44 30.38 32.70
C GLU A 99 14.54 30.10 33.74
N ARG A 100 15.18 28.92 33.68
CA ARG A 100 16.31 28.60 34.56
C ARG A 100 17.51 29.50 34.30
N LEU A 101 17.83 29.76 33.03
CA LEU A 101 18.93 30.66 32.65
C LEU A 101 18.62 32.11 33.06
N ALA A 102 17.40 32.58 32.88
CA ALA A 102 16.97 33.91 33.31
C ALA A 102 17.04 34.10 34.82
N ARG A 103 16.66 33.08 35.62
CA ARG A 103 16.80 33.11 37.08
C ARG A 103 18.25 33.14 37.56
N LEU A 104 19.14 32.43 36.88
CA LEU A 104 20.57 32.46 37.18
C LEU A 104 21.15 33.85 36.89
N ASN A 105 20.80 34.44 35.75
CA ASN A 105 21.26 35.79 35.37
C ASN A 105 20.64 36.90 36.24
N ALA A 106 19.40 36.74 36.72
CA ALA A 106 18.76 37.70 37.62
C ALA A 106 19.29 37.62 39.06
N GLY A 107 19.87 36.48 39.47
CA GLY A 107 20.50 36.28 40.78
C GLY A 107 21.87 36.94 40.93
N GLU A 108 22.49 37.41 39.85
CA GLU A 108 23.76 38.15 39.86
C GLU A 108 23.58 39.67 40.08
N GLY A 109 22.34 40.16 40.17
CA GLY A 109 22.02 41.59 40.23
C GLY A 109 21.93 42.22 41.63
N THR A 110 22.24 41.51 42.73
CA THR A 110 22.07 42.11 44.08
C THR A 110 23.07 41.59 45.12
N THR A 111 24.37 41.76 44.88
CA THR A 111 25.35 42.07 45.93
C THR A 111 26.58 42.74 45.30
N THR A 112 26.67 44.06 45.48
CA THR A 112 27.88 44.89 45.59
C THR A 112 29.23 44.30 45.15
N GLY A 113 29.83 44.92 44.12
CA GLY A 113 31.19 45.46 44.16
C GLY A 113 32.39 44.51 43.98
N SER A 114 33.11 44.74 42.87
CA SER A 114 34.56 44.52 42.64
C SER A 114 35.14 43.11 42.87
N ASP A 115 35.41 42.37 41.80
CA ASP A 115 36.73 42.37 41.14
C ASP A 115 36.74 41.50 39.87
N MET A 116 37.37 42.02 38.83
CA MET A 116 37.66 41.34 37.58
C MET A 116 38.60 40.15 37.82
N SER A 117 38.26 38.95 37.33
CA SER A 117 39.28 38.07 36.72
C SER A 117 38.68 37.02 35.79
N SER A 118 39.40 36.86 34.69
CA SER A 118 39.12 36.14 33.46
C SER A 118 39.48 34.65 33.51
N VAL A 119 38.73 33.84 32.76
CA VAL A 119 39.20 32.73 31.88
C VAL A 119 39.97 31.57 32.53
N THR A 120 39.35 30.39 32.63
CA THR A 120 39.72 29.11 31.94
C THR A 120 38.91 27.91 32.48
N PRO A 121 38.54 26.90 31.66
CA PRO A 121 37.93 25.66 32.11
C PRO A 121 38.94 24.50 32.13
N SER A 122 39.03 23.77 33.24
CA SER A 122 39.69 22.45 33.28
C SER A 122 38.93 21.48 34.19
N LEU A 123 38.69 20.29 33.62
CA LEU A 123 38.18 19.06 34.25
C LEU A 123 39.27 18.41 35.15
N PRO A 124 39.08 17.18 35.69
CA PRO A 124 38.49 16.94 37.01
C PRO A 124 39.45 16.13 37.91
N GLU A 125 39.35 16.26 39.24
CA GLU A 125 39.88 15.22 40.13
C GLU A 125 38.88 14.90 41.24
N ASP A 126 38.68 13.59 41.37
CA ASP A 126 38.02 12.89 42.47
C ASP A 126 38.53 13.39 43.82
N ASP A 127 37.63 13.62 44.78
CA ASP A 127 37.72 12.77 45.96
C ASP A 127 36.42 12.59 46.76
N ARG A 128 36.43 11.44 47.43
CA ARG A 128 35.36 10.73 48.12
C ARG A 128 34.89 11.41 49.41
N LYS A 129 33.63 11.07 49.77
CA LYS A 129 32.96 11.14 51.10
C LYS A 129 32.51 12.51 51.61
N SER A 130 31.19 12.71 51.69
CA SER A 130 30.46 12.54 52.96
C SER A 130 28.97 12.84 52.75
N LEU A 131 28.13 11.93 53.24
CA LEU A 131 26.70 12.10 53.37
C LEU A 131 26.44 12.98 54.59
N SER A 132 25.98 14.21 54.39
CA SER A 132 25.38 15.02 55.44
C SER A 132 24.06 15.57 54.95
N SER A 133 23.00 14.96 55.48
CA SER A 133 21.62 15.40 55.46
C SER A 133 21.52 16.84 55.95
N ASP A 134 20.83 17.70 55.20
CA ASP A 134 20.21 18.91 55.77
C ASP A 134 18.73 18.93 55.38
N SER A 135 17.97 18.26 56.24
CA SER A 135 16.59 18.60 56.54
C SER A 135 16.66 19.79 57.50
N PHE A 136 15.99 20.91 57.20
CA PHE A 136 15.07 21.64 58.10
C PHE A 136 14.70 23.04 57.55
N LEU A 137 13.40 23.23 57.36
CA LEU A 137 12.58 24.44 57.56
C LEU A 137 12.90 25.74 56.78
N ARG A 138 11.96 26.09 55.88
CA ARG A 138 11.44 27.46 55.80
C ARG A 138 9.91 27.43 55.91
N THR A 139 9.43 27.89 57.06
CA THR A 139 8.03 28.13 57.37
C THR A 139 7.71 29.62 57.17
N SER A 140 6.50 29.89 56.69
CA SER A 140 5.74 31.14 56.73
C SER A 140 6.28 32.39 56.00
N GLN A 141 5.57 32.77 54.93
CA GLN A 141 5.05 34.13 54.87
C GLN A 141 3.62 34.10 54.31
N LEU A 142 2.65 34.39 55.18
CA LEU A 142 1.27 34.71 54.83
C LEU A 142 1.27 35.91 53.88
N GLY A 143 0.57 35.74 52.75
CA GLY A 143 0.13 36.82 51.86
C GLY A 143 -1.20 36.38 51.26
N ASP A 144 -2.26 36.65 52.00
CA ASP A 144 -3.65 36.47 51.59
C ASP A 144 -3.95 37.37 50.38
N SER A 145 -4.38 36.75 49.28
CA SER A 145 -4.97 37.40 48.12
C SER A 145 -5.85 36.37 47.41
N THR A 146 -7.07 36.29 47.89
CA THR A 146 -8.21 35.66 47.22
C THR A 146 -8.52 36.35 45.90
N VAL A 147 -8.23 35.73 44.74
CA VAL A 147 -8.99 35.89 43.48
C VAL A 147 -8.85 34.62 42.62
N GLU A 148 -10.01 33.99 42.37
CA GLU A 148 -10.41 33.11 41.26
C GLU A 148 -9.63 31.82 40.94
N GLY A 149 -10.35 30.71 41.06
CA GLY A 149 -9.93 29.38 40.65
C GLY A 149 -9.86 29.24 39.14
N ASP A 150 -8.66 28.91 38.65
CA ASP A 150 -8.42 28.34 37.34
C ASP A 150 -8.45 26.80 37.45
N PRO A 151 -9.39 26.09 36.80
CA PRO A 151 -9.45 24.64 36.84
C PRO A 151 -8.57 24.03 35.75
N SER A 152 -7.25 24.24 35.80
CA SER A 152 -6.31 23.48 34.95
C SER A 152 -4.86 23.47 35.45
N SER A 153 -4.64 23.32 36.77
CA SER A 153 -3.29 23.03 37.26
C SER A 153 -2.88 21.58 36.96
N GLN A 154 -2.53 21.31 35.70
CA GLN A 154 -1.76 20.13 35.34
C GLN A 154 -0.52 20.05 36.28
N PRO A 155 -0.23 18.90 36.89
CA PRO A 155 0.91 18.78 37.80
C PRO A 155 2.18 19.21 37.06
N LYS A 156 2.96 20.13 37.65
CA LYS A 156 4.16 20.69 37.04
C LYS A 156 5.13 19.57 36.65
N ARG A 157 5.13 19.18 35.36
CA ARG A 157 5.96 18.08 34.83
C ARG A 157 7.44 18.35 35.10
N ASN A 158 8.15 17.36 35.62
CA ASN A 158 9.59 17.47 35.86
C ASN A 158 10.37 17.44 34.52
N LYS A 159 11.52 18.11 34.44
CA LYS A 159 12.37 18.15 33.23
C LYS A 159 12.71 16.75 32.71
N THR A 160 12.96 15.80 33.60
CA THR A 160 13.25 14.40 33.22
C THR A 160 12.02 13.70 32.64
N GLN A 161 10.83 13.96 33.19
CA GLN A 161 9.56 13.45 32.66
C GLN A 161 9.32 13.98 31.24
N LEU A 162 9.53 15.28 31.00
CA LEU A 162 9.40 15.87 29.66
C LEU A 162 10.33 15.23 28.63
N TRP A 163 11.58 14.95 28.99
CA TRP A 163 12.49 14.27 28.07
C TRP A 163 12.06 12.82 27.78
N ASN A 164 11.50 12.12 28.77
CA ASN A 164 10.96 10.78 28.58
C ASN A 164 9.70 10.81 27.69
N GLU A 165 8.80 11.78 27.89
CA GLU A 165 7.65 12.00 27.01
C GLU A 165 8.10 12.29 25.57
N VAL A 166 9.04 13.23 25.36
CA VAL A 166 9.59 13.50 24.02
C VAL A 166 10.16 12.25 23.37
N LYS A 167 10.87 11.40 24.12
CA LYS A 167 11.42 10.14 23.63
C LYS A 167 10.31 9.21 23.13
N ILE A 168 9.33 8.91 23.97
CA ILE A 168 8.24 7.99 23.61
C ILE A 168 7.41 8.58 22.47
N THR A 169 6.97 9.83 22.59
CA THR A 169 6.10 10.50 21.60
C THR A 169 6.79 10.65 20.24
N SER A 170 8.07 11.07 20.18
CA SER A 170 8.74 11.26 18.88
C SER A 170 9.02 9.95 18.14
N THR A 171 9.41 8.89 18.86
CA THR A 171 9.60 7.57 18.26
C THR A 171 8.27 6.95 17.83
N THR A 172 7.25 6.98 18.70
CA THR A 172 5.90 6.48 18.40
C THR A 172 5.33 7.18 17.17
N ARG A 173 5.49 8.50 17.08
CA ARG A 173 4.96 9.31 15.97
C ARG A 173 5.58 8.93 14.63
N ALA A 174 6.90 8.87 14.55
CA ALA A 174 7.59 8.50 13.31
C ALA A 174 7.22 7.07 12.87
N PHE A 175 7.13 6.13 13.81
CA PHE A 175 6.85 4.73 13.49
C PHE A 175 5.38 4.53 13.09
N THR A 176 4.44 5.17 13.79
CA THR A 176 3.02 5.15 13.43
C THR A 176 2.82 5.70 12.02
N LEU A 177 3.47 6.83 11.68
CA LEU A 177 3.40 7.40 10.33
C LEU A 177 3.95 6.45 9.25
N ILE A 178 5.03 5.70 9.53
CA ILE A 178 5.53 4.68 8.59
C ILE A 178 4.50 3.59 8.35
N TYR A 179 3.92 3.02 9.41
CA TYR A 179 2.91 1.96 9.27
C TYR A 179 1.65 2.46 8.58
N THR A 180 1.18 3.66 8.93
CA THR A 180 0.02 4.27 8.26
C THR A 180 0.31 4.53 6.78
N LEU A 181 1.51 5.02 6.43
CA LEU A 181 1.89 5.26 5.04
C LEU A 181 1.96 3.96 4.23
N SER A 182 2.58 2.90 4.76
CA SER A 182 2.70 1.62 4.06
C SER A 182 1.33 0.96 3.85
N LEU A 183 0.49 0.97 4.90
CA LEU A 183 -0.88 0.47 4.84
C LEU A 183 -1.74 1.27 3.86
N LEU A 184 -1.66 2.60 3.89
CA LEU A 184 -2.38 3.46 2.94
C LEU A 184 -1.94 3.18 1.50
N THR A 185 -0.64 2.94 1.29
CA THR A 185 -0.07 2.63 -0.03
C THR A 185 -0.63 1.33 -0.58
N ILE A 186 -0.50 0.22 0.14
CA ILE A 186 -0.99 -1.08 -0.34
C ILE A 186 -2.52 -1.12 -0.42
N PHE A 187 -3.23 -0.48 0.52
CA PHE A 187 -4.69 -0.43 0.50
C PHE A 187 -5.23 0.35 -0.71
N THR A 188 -4.63 1.51 -1.01
CA THR A 188 -4.98 2.29 -2.21
C THR A 188 -4.71 1.49 -3.50
N ARG A 189 -3.60 0.73 -3.54
CA ARG A 189 -3.29 -0.17 -4.66
C ARG A 189 -4.37 -1.24 -4.80
N VAL A 190 -4.82 -1.88 -3.72
CA VAL A 190 -5.93 -2.84 -3.79
C VAL A 190 -7.20 -2.17 -4.31
N GLN A 191 -7.60 -1.04 -3.71
CA GLN A 191 -8.85 -0.37 -4.06
C GLN A 191 -8.90 0.05 -5.54
N LEU A 192 -7.89 0.78 -6.01
CA LEU A 192 -7.89 1.30 -7.37
C LEU A 192 -7.62 0.23 -8.42
N ASN A 193 -6.87 -0.85 -8.11
CA ASN A 193 -6.72 -1.94 -9.07
C ASN A 193 -7.99 -2.78 -9.22
N LEU A 194 -8.77 -2.99 -8.15
CA LEU A 194 -10.09 -3.62 -8.24
C LEU A 194 -11.08 -2.76 -9.05
N LEU A 195 -11.12 -1.46 -8.80
CA LEU A 195 -11.96 -0.54 -9.60
C LEU A 195 -11.48 -0.45 -11.05
N GLY A 196 -10.18 -0.35 -11.27
CA GLY A 196 -9.56 -0.31 -12.59
C GLY A 196 -9.88 -1.56 -13.42
N ARG A 197 -9.81 -2.74 -12.79
CA ARG A 197 -10.23 -4.02 -13.39
C ARG A 197 -11.67 -3.97 -13.86
N ARG A 198 -12.59 -3.54 -13.00
CA ARG A 198 -14.02 -3.49 -13.30
C ARG A 198 -14.35 -2.50 -14.42
N ASN A 199 -13.74 -1.31 -14.37
CA ASN A 199 -13.87 -0.30 -15.41
C ASN A 199 -13.30 -0.79 -16.76
N TYR A 200 -12.20 -1.55 -16.73
CA TYR A 200 -11.63 -2.18 -17.92
C TYR A 200 -12.58 -3.22 -18.52
N LEU A 201 -13.08 -4.15 -17.71
CA LEU A 201 -14.02 -5.18 -18.15
C LEU A 201 -15.30 -4.59 -18.70
N SER A 202 -15.90 -3.60 -18.03
CA SER A 202 -17.08 -2.90 -18.54
C SER A 202 -16.83 -2.30 -19.92
N SER A 203 -15.67 -1.65 -20.12
CA SER A 203 -15.26 -1.06 -21.40
C SER A 203 -14.99 -2.11 -22.50
N VAL A 204 -14.56 -3.32 -22.14
CA VAL A 204 -14.32 -4.41 -23.09
C VAL A 204 -15.62 -5.10 -23.46
N ILE A 205 -16.50 -5.37 -22.49
CA ILE A 205 -17.81 -5.98 -22.70
C ILE A 205 -18.69 -5.08 -23.58
N SER A 206 -18.67 -3.77 -23.36
CA SER A 206 -19.39 -2.81 -24.21
C SER A 206 -18.86 -2.77 -25.65
N LEU A 207 -17.58 -3.07 -25.86
CA LEU A 207 -16.98 -3.14 -27.20
C LEU A 207 -17.28 -4.48 -27.89
N ALA A 208 -17.38 -5.57 -27.11
CA ALA A 208 -17.60 -6.92 -27.60
C ALA A 208 -19.08 -7.27 -27.82
N THR A 209 -20.00 -6.58 -27.13
CA THR A 209 -21.45 -6.77 -27.28
C THR A 209 -21.99 -5.75 -28.27
N PRO A 210 -22.13 -6.08 -29.57
CA PRO A 210 -22.84 -5.20 -30.49
C PRO A 210 -24.30 -5.06 -30.02
N PRO A 211 -24.91 -3.85 -30.11
CA PRO A 211 -26.30 -3.68 -29.74
C PRO A 211 -27.18 -4.64 -30.57
N ALA A 212 -28.01 -5.41 -29.89
CA ALA A 212 -28.81 -6.48 -30.49
C ALA A 212 -29.80 -5.99 -31.56
N ASP A 213 -30.07 -4.68 -31.63
CA ASP A 213 -31.11 -4.11 -32.50
C ASP A 213 -30.60 -3.05 -33.50
N SER A 214 -29.58 -3.39 -34.30
CA SER A 214 -29.18 -2.54 -35.44
C SER A 214 -30.09 -2.60 -36.68
N SER A 215 -31.24 -3.31 -36.61
CA SER A 215 -32.14 -3.48 -37.77
C SER A 215 -33.54 -2.86 -37.64
N THR A 216 -33.90 -2.26 -36.51
CA THR A 216 -35.12 -1.44 -36.39
C THR A 216 -34.80 -0.15 -35.68
N ILE A 217 -34.84 0.97 -36.42
CA ILE A 217 -34.82 2.33 -35.87
C ILE A 217 -36.04 2.46 -34.94
N ARG A 218 -35.84 2.23 -33.65
CA ARG A 218 -36.70 2.73 -32.58
C ARG A 218 -36.00 3.94 -31.99
N LEU A 219 -36.64 5.11 -32.08
CA LEU A 219 -36.30 6.28 -31.28
C LEU A 219 -36.76 6.04 -29.83
N GLU A 220 -36.24 5.01 -29.18
CA GLU A 220 -36.30 4.87 -27.73
C GLU A 220 -34.93 5.27 -27.20
N ASP A 221 -34.96 6.25 -26.30
CA ASP A 221 -33.81 6.94 -25.72
C ASP A 221 -33.03 5.95 -24.83
N HIS A 222 -32.14 5.16 -25.43
CA HIS A 222 -31.28 4.20 -24.72
C HIS A 222 -30.14 4.86 -23.93
N ASP A 223 -30.09 6.20 -23.91
CA ASP A 223 -29.14 6.96 -23.11
C ASP A 223 -29.39 6.77 -21.60
N ASP A 224 -30.61 6.39 -21.17
CA ASP A 224 -30.97 6.18 -19.76
C ASP A 224 -30.34 4.92 -19.13
N ASP A 225 -30.16 3.81 -19.86
CA ASP A 225 -29.66 2.55 -19.31
C ASP A 225 -28.12 2.54 -19.18
N LEU A 226 -27.44 3.21 -20.14
CA LEU A 226 -26.01 3.45 -20.09
C LEU A 226 -25.65 4.49 -19.01
N THR A 227 -26.43 5.57 -18.86
CA THR A 227 -26.23 6.55 -17.79
C THR A 227 -26.57 5.99 -16.41
N GLN A 228 -27.58 5.11 -16.28
CA GLN A 228 -27.86 4.42 -15.01
C GLN A 228 -26.77 3.40 -14.64
N THR A 229 -26.25 2.62 -15.60
CA THR A 229 -25.15 1.68 -15.33
C THR A 229 -23.86 2.41 -14.97
N LEU A 230 -23.51 3.48 -15.70
CA LEU A 230 -22.37 4.35 -15.38
C LEU A 230 -22.58 5.14 -14.07
N GLY A 231 -23.82 5.54 -13.76
CA GLY A 231 -24.18 6.27 -12.54
C GLY A 231 -24.17 5.39 -11.29
N ASN A 232 -24.69 4.17 -11.39
CA ASN A 232 -24.62 3.14 -10.35
C ASN A 232 -23.15 2.75 -10.08
N ASP A 233 -22.33 2.69 -11.13
CA ASP A 233 -20.89 2.47 -11.00
C ASP A 233 -20.20 3.62 -10.28
N PHE A 234 -20.54 4.88 -10.61
CA PHE A 234 -19.97 6.04 -9.95
C PHE A 234 -20.28 6.06 -8.44
N GLU A 235 -21.54 5.82 -8.06
CA GLU A 235 -21.91 5.85 -6.64
C GLU A 235 -21.32 4.67 -5.86
N THR A 236 -21.28 3.47 -6.46
CA THR A 236 -20.62 2.32 -5.85
C THR A 236 -19.14 2.59 -5.65
N ASN A 237 -18.46 3.11 -6.66
CA ASN A 237 -17.03 3.43 -6.60
C ASN A 237 -16.75 4.48 -5.53
N ARG A 238 -17.60 5.51 -5.42
CA ARG A 238 -17.48 6.56 -4.41
C ARG A 238 -17.64 6.02 -2.99
N ARG A 239 -18.66 5.19 -2.74
CA ARG A 239 -18.85 4.50 -1.44
C ARG A 239 -17.70 3.57 -1.10
N TYR A 240 -17.21 2.81 -2.07
CA TYR A 240 -16.10 1.90 -1.86
C TYR A 240 -14.81 2.62 -1.50
N LEU A 241 -14.45 3.70 -2.23
CA LEU A 241 -13.27 4.51 -1.92
C LEU A 241 -13.38 5.22 -0.56
N ALA A 242 -14.59 5.50 -0.08
CA ALA A 242 -14.84 6.08 1.24
C ALA A 242 -14.28 5.23 2.37
N PHE A 243 -14.11 3.91 2.19
CA PHE A 243 -13.57 3.03 3.24
C PHE A 243 -12.11 3.36 3.61
N SER A 244 -11.36 4.06 2.76
CA SER A 244 -10.06 4.63 3.13
C SER A 244 -10.16 5.56 4.35
N TRP A 245 -11.32 6.16 4.59
CA TRP A 245 -11.62 6.98 5.75
C TRP A 245 -11.33 6.25 7.08
N TRP A 246 -11.56 4.93 7.16
CA TRP A 246 -11.32 4.15 8.38
C TRP A 246 -9.87 4.26 8.82
N LEU A 247 -8.93 3.92 7.93
CA LEU A 247 -7.50 4.03 8.21
C LEU A 247 -7.12 5.46 8.61
N LEU A 248 -7.68 6.46 7.90
CA LEU A 248 -7.34 7.87 8.04
C LEU A 248 -7.82 8.50 9.36
N HIS A 249 -8.87 7.97 10.01
CA HIS A 249 -9.45 8.61 11.22
C HIS A 249 -9.53 7.69 12.45
N ARG A 250 -9.60 6.36 12.26
CA ARG A 250 -9.79 5.37 13.33
C ARG A 250 -8.68 4.33 13.37
N GLY A 251 -8.36 3.72 12.24
CA GLY A 251 -7.39 2.63 12.14
C GLY A 251 -5.99 3.02 12.60
N TRP A 252 -5.52 4.24 12.29
CA TRP A 252 -4.21 4.71 12.76
C TRP A 252 -4.12 4.85 14.28
N LYS A 253 -5.23 5.08 15.00
CA LYS A 253 -5.24 5.20 16.46
C LYS A 253 -4.93 3.85 17.11
N LEU A 254 -5.52 2.78 16.57
CA LEU A 254 -5.23 1.41 17.00
C LEU A 254 -3.76 1.05 16.75
N LEU A 255 -3.21 1.44 15.58
CA LEU A 255 -1.78 1.27 15.30
C LEU A 255 -0.92 2.08 16.28
N MET A 256 -1.30 3.32 16.55
CA MET A 256 -0.56 4.20 17.45
C MET A 256 -0.48 3.61 18.85
N GLU A 257 -1.58 3.11 19.42
CA GLU A 257 -1.59 2.52 20.76
C GLU A 257 -0.68 1.28 20.86
N GLU A 258 -0.71 0.42 19.85
CA GLU A 258 0.16 -0.76 19.80
C GLU A 258 1.64 -0.38 19.62
N VAL A 259 1.93 0.55 18.71
CA VAL A 259 3.30 1.06 18.49
C VAL A 259 3.81 1.75 19.76
N GLN A 260 2.98 2.56 20.42
CA GLN A 260 3.34 3.23 21.66
C GLN A 260 3.72 2.22 22.75
N THR A 261 2.91 1.18 22.93
CA THR A 261 3.18 0.09 23.88
C THR A 261 4.53 -0.56 23.60
N ALA A 262 4.80 -0.90 22.33
CA ALA A 262 6.09 -1.49 21.94
C ALA A 262 7.28 -0.53 22.13
N VAL A 263 7.10 0.76 21.85
CA VAL A 263 8.13 1.79 22.06
C VAL A 263 8.41 2.02 23.54
N GLU A 264 7.38 2.03 24.39
CA GLU A 264 7.54 2.16 25.84
C GLU A 264 8.34 1.01 26.44
N GLU A 265 8.10 -0.22 25.99
CA GLU A 265 8.86 -1.40 26.43
C GLU A 265 10.33 -1.35 25.99
N VAL A 266 10.60 -0.93 24.75
CA VAL A 266 11.96 -0.97 24.17
C VAL A 266 12.80 0.24 24.53
N PHE A 267 12.22 1.44 24.44
CA PHE A 267 12.92 2.71 24.68
C PHE A 267 12.74 3.21 26.12
N GLY A 268 11.82 2.65 26.92
CA GLY A 268 11.44 3.16 28.25
C GLY A 268 12.60 3.34 29.21
N SER A 269 13.51 2.36 29.29
CA SER A 269 14.67 2.35 30.18
C SER A 269 15.80 3.31 29.77
N LEU A 270 15.82 3.76 28.51
CA LEU A 270 16.89 4.59 27.96
C LEU A 270 16.77 6.03 28.45
N ASN A 271 17.89 6.62 28.86
CA ASN A 271 17.94 8.04 29.18
C ASN A 271 18.18 8.86 27.89
N PRO A 272 17.34 9.86 27.56
CA PRO A 272 17.51 10.70 26.36
C PRO A 272 18.85 11.45 26.26
N ARG A 273 19.62 11.53 27.35
CA ARG A 273 20.95 12.18 27.38
C ARG A 273 22.13 11.23 27.16
N ASP A 274 21.88 9.93 27.14
CA ASP A 274 22.92 8.94 26.95
C ASP A 274 23.37 8.92 25.48
N ASP A 275 24.59 8.45 25.26
CA ASP A 275 25.09 8.22 23.91
C ASP A 275 24.54 6.91 23.38
N ILE A 276 24.13 6.93 22.12
CA ILE A 276 23.64 5.77 21.38
C ILE A 276 24.50 5.60 20.13
N SER A 277 24.85 4.35 19.80
CA SER A 277 25.50 4.01 18.53
C SER A 277 24.46 3.78 17.43
N PHE A 278 24.88 3.91 16.17
CA PHE A 278 24.01 3.62 15.02
C PHE A 278 23.47 2.17 15.03
N GLU A 279 24.33 1.22 15.39
CA GLU A 279 23.96 -0.19 15.52
C GLU A 279 22.91 -0.40 16.60
N LYS A 280 23.06 0.26 17.76
CA LYS A 280 22.08 0.15 18.84
C LYS A 280 20.72 0.74 18.44
N LEU A 281 20.70 1.87 17.72
CA LEU A 281 19.45 2.43 17.19
C LEU A 281 18.75 1.46 16.23
N SER A 282 19.51 0.82 15.34
CA SER A 282 18.99 -0.16 14.39
C SER A 282 18.42 -1.38 15.11
N GLU A 283 19.14 -1.87 16.14
CA GLU A 283 18.69 -2.97 16.99
C GLU A 283 17.38 -2.64 17.72
N LEU A 284 17.29 -1.47 18.35
CA LEU A 284 16.07 -1.04 19.06
C LEU A 284 14.89 -0.89 18.09
N THR A 285 15.13 -0.37 16.89
CA THR A 285 14.10 -0.26 15.85
C THR A 285 13.57 -1.64 15.47
N LEU A 286 14.46 -2.61 15.24
CA LEU A 286 14.08 -4.00 14.98
C LEU A 286 13.33 -4.63 16.17
N GLN A 287 13.71 -4.33 17.41
CA GLN A 287 13.00 -4.84 18.60
C GLN A 287 11.56 -4.30 18.71
N VAL A 288 11.32 -3.05 18.31
CA VAL A 288 9.96 -2.50 18.22
C VAL A 288 9.19 -3.19 17.09
N ARG A 289 9.79 -3.32 15.91
CA ARG A 289 9.17 -4.02 14.77
C ARG A 289 8.82 -5.47 15.09
N LYS A 290 9.69 -6.20 15.82
CA LYS A 290 9.40 -7.57 16.26
C LYS A 290 8.14 -7.66 17.14
N ARG A 291 7.87 -6.66 17.96
CA ARG A 291 6.68 -6.61 18.81
C ARG A 291 5.40 -6.29 18.04
N VAL A 292 5.49 -5.38 17.06
CA VAL A 292 4.34 -4.94 16.26
C VAL A 292 4.03 -5.93 15.13
N GLU A 293 5.04 -6.40 14.40
CA GLU A 293 4.88 -7.23 13.21
C GLU A 293 4.96 -8.73 13.51
N GLY A 294 5.71 -9.13 14.55
CA GLY A 294 6.06 -10.52 14.85
C GLY A 294 7.58 -10.74 14.86
N ASP A 295 8.05 -11.66 15.71
CA ASP A 295 9.49 -11.90 15.90
C ASP A 295 10.07 -12.75 14.77
N THR A 296 9.35 -13.80 14.36
CA THR A 296 9.74 -14.69 13.27
C THR A 296 9.05 -14.34 11.96
N GLU A 297 9.57 -14.85 10.84
CA GLU A 297 8.93 -14.72 9.53
C GLU A 297 7.55 -15.40 9.51
N GLU A 298 7.38 -16.50 10.25
CA GLU A 298 6.10 -17.19 10.38
C GLU A 298 5.08 -16.38 11.18
N ASP A 299 5.49 -15.75 12.29
CA ASP A 299 4.61 -14.85 13.04
C ASP A 299 4.14 -13.68 12.18
N ARG A 300 5.08 -13.10 11.41
CA ARG A 300 4.78 -12.01 10.48
C ARG A 300 3.80 -12.42 9.40
N LYS A 301 3.88 -13.65 8.88
CA LYS A 301 2.94 -14.17 7.87
C LYS A 301 1.49 -14.25 8.36
N HIS A 302 1.29 -14.40 9.68
CA HIS A 302 -0.04 -14.49 10.28
C HIS A 302 -0.49 -13.16 10.92
N ARG A 303 0.28 -12.08 10.71
CA ARG A 303 -0.07 -10.76 11.22
C ARG A 303 -1.34 -10.25 10.55
N LYS A 304 -2.36 -9.93 11.37
CA LYS A 304 -3.64 -9.44 10.89
C LYS A 304 -3.60 -7.92 10.72
N TRP A 305 -3.78 -7.45 9.50
CA TRP A 305 -3.83 -6.02 9.18
C TRP A 305 -5.25 -5.49 8.96
N LEU A 306 -6.23 -6.37 8.77
CA LEU A 306 -7.59 -6.05 8.39
C LEU A 306 -8.27 -5.01 9.30
N SER A 307 -8.14 -5.15 10.62
CA SER A 307 -8.79 -4.26 11.60
C SER A 307 -8.30 -2.80 11.54
N TYR A 308 -7.10 -2.56 10.99
CA TYR A 308 -6.57 -1.20 10.81
C TYR A 308 -7.06 -0.57 9.49
N LEU A 309 -7.46 -1.40 8.52
CA LEU A 309 -7.81 -0.96 7.16
C LEU A 309 -9.32 -0.88 6.94
N LEU A 310 -10.09 -1.83 7.47
CA LEU A 310 -11.53 -1.91 7.32
C LEU A 310 -12.24 -1.97 8.68
N PRO A 311 -13.41 -1.32 8.82
CA PRO A 311 -14.24 -1.44 10.00
C PRO A 311 -14.84 -2.85 10.11
N PRO A 312 -15.27 -3.27 11.31
CA PRO A 312 -16.22 -4.37 11.46
C PRO A 312 -17.51 -4.11 10.66
N ARG A 313 -18.18 -5.18 10.23
CA ARG A 313 -19.41 -5.09 9.40
C ARG A 313 -20.51 -4.20 10.00
N GLU A 314 -20.59 -4.14 11.32
CA GLU A 314 -21.60 -3.36 12.05
C GLU A 314 -21.34 -1.84 12.00
N GLU A 315 -20.12 -1.43 11.68
CA GLU A 315 -19.71 -0.02 11.62
C GLU A 315 -19.57 0.50 10.17
N GLU A 316 -19.80 -0.34 9.16
CA GLU A 316 -19.69 0.05 7.74
C GLU A 316 -20.65 1.19 7.38
N ASP A 317 -21.90 1.12 7.83
CA ASP A 317 -22.91 2.15 7.56
C ASP A 317 -22.56 3.47 8.28
N ASN A 318 -22.13 3.39 9.54
CA ASN A 318 -21.69 4.56 10.31
C ASN A 318 -20.48 5.26 9.66
N LEU A 319 -19.55 4.48 9.10
CA LEU A 319 -18.42 5.04 8.35
C LEU A 319 -18.90 5.80 7.11
N LEU A 320 -19.87 5.26 6.38
CA LEU A 320 -20.42 5.91 5.18
C LEU A 320 -21.16 7.21 5.52
N GLU A 321 -21.80 7.27 6.70
CA GLU A 321 -22.40 8.49 7.24
C GLU A 321 -21.33 9.52 7.63
N GLU A 322 -20.33 9.13 8.43
CA GLU A 322 -19.28 10.02 8.94
C GLU A 322 -18.34 10.55 7.84
N SER A 323 -18.09 9.75 6.81
CA SER A 323 -17.33 10.17 5.63
C SER A 323 -18.07 11.23 4.79
N GLY A 324 -19.35 11.51 5.09
CA GLY A 324 -20.18 12.44 4.34
C GLY A 324 -20.56 11.93 2.95
N VAL A 325 -20.28 10.66 2.65
CA VAL A 325 -20.53 10.10 1.33
C VAL A 325 -22.02 9.95 1.08
N LEU A 326 -22.80 9.56 2.09
CA LEU A 326 -24.26 9.42 1.98
C LEU A 326 -25.01 10.76 1.81
N GLY A 327 -24.42 11.89 2.22
CA GLY A 327 -25.07 13.22 2.14
C GLY A 327 -25.19 13.79 0.72
N VAL A 328 -24.56 13.18 -0.28
CA VAL A 328 -24.51 13.67 -1.67
C VAL A 328 -25.40 12.83 -2.61
N THR A 329 -25.96 11.71 -2.15
CA THR A 329 -26.58 10.70 -3.03
C THR A 329 -27.90 10.11 -2.54
N GLU A 330 -28.68 9.58 -3.49
CA GLU A 330 -29.93 8.85 -3.21
C GLU A 330 -29.68 7.54 -2.44
N ALA A 331 -30.76 7.01 -1.84
CA ALA A 331 -30.72 5.76 -1.09
C ALA A 331 -30.08 4.62 -1.91
N ALA A 332 -29.29 3.78 -1.24
CA ALA A 332 -28.63 2.63 -1.87
C ALA A 332 -29.63 1.75 -2.64
N THR A 333 -29.41 1.57 -3.94
CA THR A 333 -30.13 0.51 -4.66
C THR A 333 -29.63 -0.85 -4.18
N PRO A 334 -30.46 -1.91 -4.24
CA PRO A 334 -30.04 -3.27 -3.89
C PRO A 334 -28.81 -3.74 -4.69
N GLN A 335 -28.68 -3.29 -5.95
CA GLN A 335 -27.56 -3.61 -6.81
C GLN A 335 -26.27 -2.90 -6.35
N THR A 336 -26.34 -1.61 -6.03
CA THR A 336 -25.21 -0.85 -5.46
C THR A 336 -24.70 -1.49 -4.16
N ALA A 337 -25.62 -1.91 -3.28
CA ALA A 337 -25.28 -2.57 -2.03
C ALA A 337 -24.60 -3.94 -2.26
N ALA A 338 -25.11 -4.74 -3.20
CA ALA A 338 -24.52 -6.03 -3.55
C ALA A 338 -23.11 -5.90 -4.16
N THR A 339 -22.91 -4.95 -5.09
CA THR A 339 -21.60 -4.71 -5.70
C THR A 339 -20.60 -4.17 -4.69
N LEU A 340 -21.02 -3.25 -3.81
CA LEU A 340 -20.18 -2.74 -2.73
C LEU A 340 -19.75 -3.87 -1.79
N ARG A 341 -20.69 -4.73 -1.38
CA ARG A 341 -20.38 -5.89 -0.52
C ARG A 341 -19.36 -6.81 -1.17
N HIS A 342 -19.53 -7.10 -2.46
CA HIS A 342 -18.59 -7.93 -3.21
C HIS A 342 -17.18 -7.32 -3.23
N LEU A 343 -17.06 -6.02 -3.52
CA LEU A 343 -15.76 -5.32 -3.48
C LEU A 343 -15.13 -5.35 -2.09
N LEU A 344 -15.92 -5.20 -1.03
CA LEU A 344 -15.40 -5.23 0.35
C LEU A 344 -14.99 -6.62 0.78
N ASP A 345 -15.75 -7.67 0.42
CA ASP A 345 -15.39 -9.06 0.70
C ASP A 345 -14.11 -9.45 -0.06
N GLU A 346 -14.01 -9.14 -1.35
CA GLU A 346 -12.79 -9.38 -2.13
C GLU A 346 -11.58 -8.62 -1.56
N THR A 347 -11.79 -7.38 -1.10
CA THR A 347 -10.75 -6.58 -0.45
C THR A 347 -10.29 -7.20 0.87
N ALA A 348 -11.22 -7.67 1.69
CA ALA A 348 -10.91 -8.34 2.96
C ALA A 348 -10.13 -9.64 2.72
N ASP A 349 -10.55 -10.44 1.73
CA ASP A 349 -9.86 -11.67 1.32
C ASP A 349 -8.43 -11.38 0.83
N LEU A 350 -8.24 -10.29 0.06
CA LEU A 350 -6.91 -9.85 -0.37
C LEU A 350 -6.05 -9.38 0.80
N ILE A 351 -6.59 -8.61 1.74
CA ILE A 351 -5.85 -8.13 2.93
C ILE A 351 -5.42 -9.28 3.83
N ASP A 352 -6.27 -10.28 4.04
CA ASP A 352 -5.97 -11.46 4.85
C ASP A 352 -5.08 -12.48 4.11
N SER A 353 -4.71 -12.23 2.85
CA SER A 353 -3.84 -13.10 2.09
C SER A 353 -2.38 -13.07 2.59
N PRO A 354 -1.65 -14.19 2.51
CA PRO A 354 -0.21 -14.22 2.80
C PRO A 354 0.60 -13.28 1.90
N THR A 355 0.17 -13.12 0.65
CA THR A 355 0.82 -12.23 -0.33
C THR A 355 0.73 -10.77 0.10
N PHE A 356 -0.45 -10.30 0.52
CA PHE A 356 -0.61 -8.95 1.06
C PHE A 356 0.33 -8.71 2.24
N THR A 357 0.35 -9.66 3.19
CA THR A 357 1.19 -9.57 4.39
C THR A 357 2.68 -9.53 4.04
N ARG A 358 3.12 -10.29 3.02
CA ARG A 358 4.48 -10.25 2.51
C ARG A 358 4.83 -8.90 1.89
N VAL A 359 3.97 -8.35 1.02
CA VAL A 359 4.21 -7.04 0.41
C VAL A 359 4.24 -5.96 1.49
N GLN A 360 3.32 -6.00 2.45
CA GLN A 360 3.28 -5.07 3.58
C GLN A 360 4.57 -5.12 4.42
N MET A 361 5.11 -6.31 4.68
CA MET A 361 6.41 -6.46 5.34
C MET A 361 7.55 -5.79 4.54
N LEU A 362 7.56 -5.96 3.22
CA LEU A 362 8.59 -5.35 2.35
C LEU A 362 8.47 -3.81 2.32
N LEU A 363 7.25 -3.26 2.27
CA LEU A 363 7.02 -1.81 2.37
C LEU A 363 7.50 -1.24 3.70
N ASN A 364 7.24 -1.94 4.80
CA ASN A 364 7.75 -1.56 6.11
C ASN A 364 9.29 -1.63 6.14
N ASN A 365 9.90 -2.68 5.58
CA ASN A 365 11.36 -2.81 5.51
C ASN A 365 12.00 -1.59 4.83
N GLU A 366 11.57 -1.25 3.62
CA GLU A 366 12.09 -0.11 2.85
C GLU A 366 11.90 1.22 3.61
N SER A 367 10.76 1.41 4.25
CA SER A 367 10.45 2.65 4.96
C SER A 367 11.26 2.83 6.23
N PHE A 368 11.39 1.77 7.03
CA PHE A 368 12.22 1.78 8.23
C PHE A 368 13.71 1.88 7.87
N GLU A 369 14.16 1.22 6.81
CA GLU A 369 15.52 1.38 6.30
C GLU A 369 15.79 2.83 5.89
N THR A 370 14.88 3.43 5.12
CA THR A 370 14.95 4.85 4.73
C THR A 370 15.05 5.76 5.96
N LEU A 371 14.19 5.57 6.97
CA LEU A 371 14.21 6.36 8.21
C LEU A 371 15.56 6.23 8.94
N ILE A 372 16.10 5.02 9.02
CA ILE A 372 17.36 4.74 9.71
C ILE A 372 18.55 5.36 8.96
N GLN A 373 18.54 5.34 7.63
CA GLN A 373 19.55 6.05 6.83
C GLN A 373 19.46 7.56 7.01
N GLN A 374 18.26 8.13 7.10
CA GLN A 374 18.09 9.55 7.43
C GLN A 374 18.61 9.88 8.83
N CYS A 375 18.37 9.00 9.81
CA CYS A 375 18.95 9.13 11.14
C CYS A 375 20.48 9.09 11.11
N LYS A 376 21.07 8.17 10.34
CA LYS A 376 22.52 8.08 10.13
C LYS A 376 23.10 9.38 9.58
N ALA A 377 22.52 9.91 8.51
CA ALA A 377 23.00 11.11 7.84
C ALA A 377 22.92 12.36 8.73
N ASP A 378 21.84 12.51 9.49
CA ASP A 378 21.57 13.74 10.24
C ASP A 378 22.09 13.71 11.69
N ALA A 379 22.03 12.57 12.38
CA ALA A 379 22.39 12.45 13.79
C ALA A 379 23.80 11.89 14.02
N PHE A 380 24.29 11.04 13.12
CA PHE A 380 25.56 10.31 13.25
C PHE A 380 26.65 10.85 12.33
N LYS A 381 26.81 12.18 12.31
CA LYS A 381 27.85 12.82 11.51
C LYS A 381 29.24 12.43 12.07
N PRO A 382 30.19 11.99 11.23
CA PRO A 382 31.57 11.84 11.68
C PRO A 382 32.04 13.20 12.21
N ALA A 383 32.75 13.21 13.34
CA ALA A 383 33.39 14.41 13.85
C ALA A 383 34.22 15.03 12.70
N GLY A 384 34.11 16.36 12.55
CA GLY A 384 34.47 17.12 11.35
C GLY A 384 35.90 16.95 10.80
N PRO A 385 36.23 17.71 9.73
CA PRO A 385 37.33 17.41 8.83
C PRO A 385 38.64 17.30 9.59
N VAL A 386 39.44 16.28 9.26
CA VAL A 386 40.85 16.23 9.60
C VAL A 386 41.46 17.54 9.10
N THR A 387 41.72 18.47 10.01
CA THR A 387 42.57 19.63 9.74
C THR A 387 43.86 19.03 9.20
N ALA A 388 44.12 19.20 7.90
CA ALA A 388 45.39 18.80 7.32
C ALA A 388 46.50 19.39 8.21
N PRO A 389 47.38 18.59 8.81
CA PRO A 389 48.52 19.15 9.50
C PRO A 389 49.35 19.83 8.43
N GLN A 390 49.37 21.16 8.45
CA GLN A 390 50.41 21.89 7.76
C GLN A 390 51.74 21.39 8.30
N SER A 391 52.56 20.93 7.36
CA SER A 391 53.88 20.34 7.47
C SER A 391 54.73 20.91 8.62
N PHE A 392 55.49 20.09 9.34
CA PHE A 392 56.96 20.15 9.38
C PHE A 392 57.54 18.90 10.11
N THR A 393 58.32 18.14 9.35
CA THR A 393 59.50 17.33 9.76
C THR A 393 59.41 16.53 11.07
N SER A 394 59.14 15.24 10.96
CA SER A 394 59.94 14.16 11.57
C SER A 394 59.41 12.81 11.10
N VAL A 395 60.33 11.90 10.79
CA VAL A 395 60.06 10.50 10.42
C VAL A 395 59.49 9.78 11.65
N GLY A 396 58.18 9.92 11.85
CA GLY A 396 57.40 9.10 12.74
C GLY A 396 56.38 8.36 11.89
N THR A 397 56.42 7.04 11.93
CA THR A 397 55.48 6.16 11.25
C THR A 397 54.04 6.57 11.62
N VAL A 398 53.35 7.26 10.72
CA VAL A 398 51.92 7.54 10.83
C VAL A 398 51.23 6.21 10.57
N VAL A 399 50.96 5.46 11.65
CA VAL A 399 49.91 4.45 11.64
C VAL A 399 48.61 5.26 11.48
N PRO A 400 47.85 5.11 10.39
CA PRO A 400 46.53 5.71 10.31
C PRO A 400 45.75 5.22 11.53
N PRO A 401 45.01 6.07 12.27
CA PRO A 401 44.07 5.53 13.21
C PRO A 401 43.08 4.71 12.38
N TRP A 402 43.11 3.39 12.52
CA TRP A 402 42.00 2.52 12.17
C TRP A 402 40.90 2.86 13.16
N GLN A 403 40.25 4.01 12.96
CA GLN A 403 39.10 4.42 13.73
C GLN A 403 37.88 3.78 13.08
N ASP A 404 37.67 2.50 13.39
CA ASP A 404 36.33 1.97 13.65
C ASP A 404 35.78 2.65 14.92
N SER A 405 35.74 3.99 14.93
CA SER A 405 35.06 4.71 15.99
C SER A 405 33.59 4.52 15.71
N GLU A 406 32.94 3.64 16.48
CA GLU A 406 31.49 3.51 16.51
C GLU A 406 30.87 4.91 16.45
N LEU A 407 30.14 5.21 15.37
CA LEU A 407 29.45 6.48 15.21
C LEU A 407 28.44 6.59 16.36
N LYS A 408 28.73 7.46 17.31
CA LYS A 408 27.92 7.71 18.52
C LYS A 408 27.40 9.13 18.51
N THR A 409 26.17 9.28 18.99
CA THR A 409 25.52 10.58 19.15
C THR A 409 24.61 10.54 20.37
N LYS A 410 24.20 11.71 20.86
CA LYS A 410 23.22 11.77 21.96
C LYS A 410 21.87 11.28 21.46
N LEU A 411 21.17 10.45 22.25
CA LEU A 411 19.82 9.99 21.91
C LEU A 411 18.89 11.18 21.58
N ALA A 412 18.97 12.28 22.33
CA ALA A 412 18.25 13.52 22.05
C ALA A 412 18.43 14.05 20.60
N ASN A 413 19.59 13.86 19.97
CA ASN A 413 19.81 14.25 18.58
C ASN A 413 19.01 13.36 17.62
N VAL A 414 18.99 12.04 17.88
CA VAL A 414 18.17 11.08 17.11
C VAL A 414 16.70 11.43 17.24
N LEU A 415 16.20 11.71 18.45
CA LEU A 415 14.80 12.11 18.69
C LEU A 415 14.44 13.37 17.90
N ALA A 416 15.36 14.34 17.81
CA ALA A 416 15.15 15.54 17.00
C ALA A 416 15.11 15.22 15.50
N VAL A 417 15.86 14.22 15.01
CA VAL A 417 15.75 13.75 13.62
C VAL A 417 14.41 13.05 13.41
N LEU A 418 14.02 12.12 14.27
CA LEU A 418 12.73 11.42 14.19
C LEU A 418 11.55 12.40 14.16
N ALA A 419 11.59 13.43 15.01
CA ALA A 419 10.58 14.48 15.03
C ALA A 419 10.48 15.23 13.69
N ARG A 420 11.62 15.54 13.03
CA ARG A 420 11.63 16.16 11.69
C ARG A 420 11.19 15.19 10.60
N GLN A 421 11.65 13.94 10.65
CA GLN A 421 11.30 12.91 9.68
C GLN A 421 9.81 12.59 9.71
N ALA A 422 9.15 12.67 10.86
CA ALA A 422 7.69 12.57 10.95
C ALA A 422 6.97 13.52 9.98
N HIS A 423 7.40 14.79 9.89
CA HIS A 423 6.83 15.75 8.94
C HIS A 423 7.16 15.39 7.49
N VAL A 424 8.34 14.82 7.22
CA VAL A 424 8.72 14.37 5.87
C VAL A 424 7.90 13.15 5.45
N ILE A 425 7.69 12.19 6.35
CA ILE A 425 6.86 10.99 6.10
C ILE A 425 5.44 11.44 5.77
N GLY A 426 4.84 12.33 6.57
CA GLY A 426 3.47 12.81 6.39
C GLY A 426 3.27 13.86 5.29
N ASN A 427 4.32 14.29 4.58
CA ASN A 427 4.20 15.33 3.57
C ASN A 427 3.64 14.78 2.25
N GLY A 428 2.38 15.08 1.97
CA GLY A 428 1.73 14.80 0.68
C GLY A 428 1.69 16.00 -0.29
N ALA A 429 1.87 17.23 0.21
CA ALA A 429 1.60 18.45 -0.55
C ALA A 429 2.71 18.84 -1.53
N SER A 430 3.94 18.35 -1.34
CA SER A 430 5.09 18.67 -2.19
C SER A 430 5.79 17.39 -2.67
N PRO A 431 5.28 16.74 -3.74
CA PRO A 431 5.96 15.60 -4.34
C PRO A 431 7.35 16.00 -4.89
N PRO A 432 8.34 15.10 -4.84
CA PRO A 432 8.24 13.70 -4.41
C PRO A 432 8.35 13.52 -2.89
N ASN A 433 7.49 12.67 -2.32
CA ASN A 433 7.68 12.16 -0.95
C ASN A 433 8.77 11.08 -0.97
N LEU A 434 9.81 11.25 -0.16
CA LEU A 434 10.96 10.35 -0.10
C LEU A 434 10.55 8.90 0.19
N TYR A 435 9.64 8.69 1.14
CA TYR A 435 9.26 7.36 1.60
C TYR A 435 8.37 6.64 0.59
N VAL A 436 7.41 7.35 -0.01
CA VAL A 436 6.59 6.79 -1.11
C VAL A 436 7.46 6.43 -2.30
N THR A 437 8.43 7.29 -2.64
CA THR A 437 9.37 7.01 -3.75
C THR A 437 10.24 5.79 -3.46
N ALA A 438 10.71 5.64 -2.21
CA ALA A 438 11.47 4.47 -1.78
C ALA A 438 10.62 3.19 -1.85
N MET A 439 9.36 3.22 -1.43
CA MET A 439 8.43 2.09 -1.57
C MET A 439 8.19 1.70 -3.03
N ASP A 440 7.86 2.67 -3.88
CA ASP A 440 7.53 2.44 -5.30
C ASP A 440 8.74 1.90 -6.09
N GLN A 441 9.97 2.28 -5.72
CA GLN A 441 11.19 1.83 -6.41
C GLN A 441 11.83 0.58 -5.78
N GLY A 442 11.78 0.46 -4.46
CA GLY A 442 12.43 -0.61 -3.70
C GLY A 442 11.62 -1.90 -3.66
N VAL A 443 10.29 -1.82 -3.71
CA VAL A 443 9.40 -2.99 -3.55
C VAL A 443 8.75 -3.36 -4.88
N ARG A 444 9.46 -4.13 -5.71
CA ARG A 444 8.94 -4.64 -7.00
C ARG A 444 7.71 -5.54 -6.82
N GLU A 445 7.66 -6.25 -5.70
CA GLU A 445 6.54 -7.11 -5.32
C GLU A 445 5.23 -6.33 -5.17
N LEU A 446 5.26 -5.02 -4.90
CA LEU A 446 4.08 -4.17 -4.83
C LEU A 446 3.41 -4.05 -6.22
N GLU A 447 4.21 -3.79 -7.27
CA GLU A 447 3.72 -3.70 -8.63
C GLU A 447 3.25 -5.06 -9.14
N ALA A 448 3.99 -6.13 -8.84
CA ALA A 448 3.58 -7.50 -9.18
C ALA A 448 2.25 -7.88 -8.50
N PHE A 449 2.08 -7.55 -7.22
CA PHE A 449 0.82 -7.74 -6.51
C PHE A 449 -0.32 -6.92 -7.13
N ALA A 450 -0.09 -5.64 -7.41
CA ALA A 450 -1.07 -4.78 -8.08
C ALA A 450 -1.49 -5.34 -9.45
N ALA A 451 -0.55 -5.85 -10.24
CA ALA A 451 -0.83 -6.47 -11.53
C ALA A 451 -1.69 -7.73 -11.41
N VAL A 452 -1.44 -8.56 -10.40
CA VAL A 452 -2.28 -9.74 -10.11
C VAL A 452 -3.68 -9.33 -9.68
N VAL A 453 -3.82 -8.34 -8.77
CA VAL A 453 -5.14 -7.83 -8.36
C VAL A 453 -5.89 -7.28 -9.58
N TYR A 454 -5.23 -6.47 -10.40
CA TYR A 454 -5.82 -5.87 -11.60
C TYR A 454 -6.23 -6.89 -12.66
N SER A 455 -5.56 -8.04 -12.74
CA SER A 455 -5.79 -9.06 -13.78
C SER A 455 -6.47 -10.35 -13.34
N SER A 456 -6.67 -10.52 -12.03
CA SER A 456 -7.40 -11.65 -11.46
C SER A 456 -8.85 -11.70 -11.95
N ASN A 457 -9.42 -12.89 -12.06
CA ASN A 457 -10.84 -13.14 -12.32
C ASN A 457 -11.43 -12.58 -13.63
N PHE A 458 -10.62 -12.12 -14.60
CA PHE A 458 -11.12 -11.65 -15.90
C PHE A 458 -12.01 -12.69 -16.61
N ASP A 459 -11.61 -13.96 -16.60
CA ASP A 459 -12.32 -15.04 -17.31
C ASP A 459 -13.68 -15.36 -16.68
N SER A 460 -13.79 -15.34 -15.36
CA SER A 460 -15.04 -15.61 -14.65
C SER A 460 -16.08 -14.51 -14.86
N GLU A 461 -15.65 -13.25 -14.88
CA GLU A 461 -16.54 -12.10 -15.11
C GLU A 461 -16.99 -12.01 -16.59
N LEU A 462 -16.10 -12.32 -17.55
CA LEU A 462 -16.44 -12.40 -18.98
C LEU A 462 -17.44 -13.54 -19.28
N LEU A 463 -17.29 -14.70 -18.64
CA LEU A 463 -18.20 -15.84 -18.81
C LEU A 463 -19.56 -15.61 -18.13
N GLY A 464 -19.60 -14.93 -16.98
CA GLY A 464 -20.84 -14.55 -16.29
C GLY A 464 -21.72 -13.62 -17.14
N ALA A 465 -21.12 -12.62 -17.79
CA ALA A 465 -21.83 -11.66 -18.65
C ALA A 465 -22.48 -12.31 -19.89
N GLY A 466 -21.94 -13.42 -20.39
CA GLY A 466 -22.52 -14.16 -21.52
C GLY A 466 -23.76 -15.00 -21.17
N SER A 467 -24.02 -15.24 -19.88
CA SER A 467 -25.09 -16.15 -19.42
C SER A 467 -26.37 -15.44 -18.95
N GLY A 468 -26.36 -14.10 -18.83
CA GLY A 468 -27.51 -13.30 -18.35
C GLY A 468 -28.58 -12.97 -19.40
N SER A 469 -28.38 -13.29 -20.69
CA SER A 469 -29.27 -12.86 -21.80
C SER A 469 -30.31 -13.92 -22.22
N GLY A 470 -30.71 -14.83 -21.33
CA GLY A 470 -31.52 -15.99 -21.73
C GLY A 470 -32.49 -16.52 -20.68
N SER A 471 -33.24 -15.66 -19.98
CA SER A 471 -34.39 -16.14 -19.22
C SER A 471 -35.41 -15.05 -18.90
N SER A 472 -36.32 -14.78 -19.85
CA SER A 472 -37.68 -14.34 -19.51
C SER A 472 -38.67 -14.62 -20.66
N GLY A 473 -39.78 -15.29 -20.31
CA GLY A 473 -41.04 -15.23 -21.05
C GLY A 473 -41.40 -16.42 -21.94
N GLY A 474 -42.33 -17.26 -21.47
CA GLY A 474 -43.02 -18.22 -22.35
C GLY A 474 -43.90 -19.25 -21.64
N ALA A 475 -44.95 -18.80 -20.94
CA ALA A 475 -46.05 -19.66 -20.53
C ALA A 475 -46.90 -20.06 -21.75
N GLY A 476 -47.18 -21.35 -21.94
CA GLY A 476 -48.14 -21.82 -22.95
C GLY A 476 -48.12 -23.32 -23.25
N THR A 477 -49.00 -24.06 -22.55
CA THR A 477 -49.80 -25.23 -23.02
C THR A 477 -49.14 -26.41 -23.76
N ALA A 478 -49.25 -27.59 -23.15
CA ALA A 478 -49.15 -28.93 -23.77
C ALA A 478 -50.26 -29.17 -24.84
N PRO A 479 -50.16 -30.16 -25.76
CA PRO A 479 -50.18 -31.59 -25.40
C PRO A 479 -49.29 -32.56 -26.24
N ASP A 480 -49.07 -33.73 -25.64
CA ASP A 480 -48.86 -35.10 -26.16
C ASP A 480 -48.33 -35.37 -27.59
N SER A 481 -47.26 -36.18 -27.70
CA SER A 481 -47.26 -37.54 -28.31
C SER A 481 -45.87 -38.06 -28.71
N ALA A 482 -45.46 -39.17 -28.08
CA ALA A 482 -44.80 -40.37 -28.60
C ALA A 482 -43.56 -40.34 -29.55
N SER A 483 -42.54 -41.10 -29.09
CA SER A 483 -41.51 -41.86 -29.86
C SER A 483 -40.49 -41.03 -30.65
N SER A 484 -39.20 -41.35 -30.74
CA SER A 484 -38.51 -42.64 -30.88
C SER A 484 -37.00 -42.50 -30.62
N SER A 485 -36.39 -43.59 -30.17
CA SER A 485 -34.95 -43.80 -29.91
C SER A 485 -34.01 -43.53 -31.10
N PRO A 486 -32.68 -43.51 -30.85
CA PRO A 486 -31.83 -44.54 -31.46
C PRO A 486 -30.89 -45.17 -30.42
N VAL A 487 -30.90 -46.50 -30.29
CA VAL A 487 -30.01 -47.48 -30.96
C VAL A 487 -28.60 -47.50 -30.34
N ILE A 488 -28.41 -48.58 -29.57
CA ILE A 488 -27.20 -49.10 -28.95
C ILE A 488 -26.35 -49.81 -30.01
N VAL A 489 -25.03 -49.63 -29.96
CA VAL A 489 -24.06 -50.66 -30.36
C VAL A 489 -23.05 -50.80 -29.22
N SER A 490 -23.11 -51.94 -28.56
CA SER A 490 -22.21 -52.41 -27.51
C SER A 490 -21.03 -53.16 -28.12
N GLN A 491 -19.85 -53.08 -27.49
CA GLN A 491 -19.03 -54.29 -27.21
C GLN A 491 -17.99 -54.02 -26.11
N ASP A 492 -18.18 -54.69 -24.97
CA ASP A 492 -17.28 -55.39 -24.01
C ASP A 492 -15.82 -54.94 -23.82
N ASP A 493 -15.15 -55.08 -22.69
CA ASP A 493 -15.44 -55.45 -21.28
C ASP A 493 -14.12 -55.24 -20.54
N SER A 494 -14.13 -54.70 -19.31
CA SER A 494 -13.11 -54.89 -18.26
C SER A 494 -13.57 -54.28 -16.92
N GLU A 495 -14.21 -55.11 -16.10
CA GLU A 495 -14.13 -55.21 -14.62
C GLU A 495 -12.94 -54.46 -13.95
N LEU A 496 -13.00 -53.74 -12.82
CA LEU A 496 -13.81 -53.68 -11.59
C LEU A 496 -13.62 -52.28 -10.93
N ASP A 497 -14.64 -51.73 -10.23
CA ASP A 497 -14.70 -51.64 -8.75
C ASP A 497 -15.83 -50.70 -8.27
N HIS A 498 -16.43 -51.05 -7.15
CA HIS A 498 -17.69 -50.52 -6.62
C HIS A 498 -17.57 -49.20 -5.82
N ASP A 499 -18.73 -48.53 -5.68
CA ASP A 499 -19.14 -47.55 -4.67
C ASP A 499 -18.76 -46.06 -4.83
N ARG A 500 -19.67 -45.28 -5.42
CA ARG A 500 -20.02 -43.93 -4.91
C ARG A 500 -21.51 -43.62 -4.99
N VAL A 501 -22.09 -43.42 -3.81
CA VAL A 501 -23.40 -42.86 -3.53
C VAL A 501 -23.49 -41.41 -4.00
N ALA A 502 -24.67 -41.05 -4.52
CA ALA A 502 -25.07 -39.74 -5.00
C ALA A 502 -25.02 -38.64 -3.92
N LYS A 503 -24.55 -37.44 -4.30
CA LYS A 503 -25.00 -36.14 -3.76
C LYS A 503 -24.86 -35.07 -4.86
N GLY A 504 -25.94 -34.30 -5.05
CA GLY A 504 -26.14 -33.35 -6.15
C GLY A 504 -25.22 -32.12 -6.13
N PRO A 505 -25.30 -31.26 -7.17
CA PRO A 505 -24.37 -30.17 -7.37
C PRO A 505 -24.84 -28.93 -6.61
N SER A 506 -23.98 -28.38 -5.75
CA SER A 506 -24.08 -27.00 -5.30
C SER A 506 -22.71 -26.54 -4.77
N ALA A 507 -21.96 -25.83 -5.59
CA ALA A 507 -21.01 -24.79 -5.17
C ALA A 507 -20.39 -24.13 -6.42
N VAL A 508 -20.56 -22.81 -6.52
CA VAL A 508 -19.74 -21.91 -7.35
C VAL A 508 -18.29 -21.98 -6.83
N PRO A 509 -17.24 -22.04 -7.67
CA PRO A 509 -15.88 -22.14 -7.15
C PRO A 509 -15.48 -20.80 -6.53
N ARG A 510 -15.18 -20.83 -5.22
CA ARG A 510 -14.40 -19.78 -4.57
C ARG A 510 -13.01 -19.80 -5.20
N SER A 511 -12.48 -18.62 -5.54
CA SER A 511 -11.08 -18.43 -5.89
C SER A 511 -10.22 -18.98 -4.74
N ASP A 512 -9.45 -20.03 -5.01
CA ASP A 512 -8.56 -20.60 -4.00
C ASP A 512 -7.37 -19.64 -3.79
N ASN A 513 -7.10 -19.26 -2.54
CA ASN A 513 -5.96 -18.42 -2.13
C ASN A 513 -4.61 -18.91 -2.75
N ASN A 514 -4.53 -20.22 -3.03
CA ASN A 514 -3.42 -20.88 -3.71
C ASN A 514 -3.20 -20.41 -5.17
N ASP A 515 -4.24 -19.99 -5.88
CA ASP A 515 -4.12 -19.56 -7.28
C ASP A 515 -3.62 -18.12 -7.38
N LEU A 516 -4.00 -17.26 -6.43
CA LEU A 516 -3.40 -15.93 -6.27
C LEU A 516 -1.91 -16.03 -5.93
N GLU A 517 -1.52 -16.92 -5.02
CA GLU A 517 -0.12 -17.13 -4.65
C GLU A 517 0.72 -17.63 -5.83
N LYS A 518 0.19 -18.57 -6.64
CA LYS A 518 0.85 -19.05 -7.86
C LYS A 518 0.98 -17.94 -8.90
N ALA A 519 -0.06 -17.14 -9.13
CA ALA A 519 -0.04 -16.05 -10.09
C ALA A 519 0.96 -14.97 -9.68
N TRP A 520 0.99 -14.63 -8.39
CA TRP A 520 1.96 -13.72 -7.82
C TRP A 520 3.40 -14.25 -7.90
N GLY A 521 3.63 -15.52 -7.56
CA GLY A 521 4.94 -16.15 -7.70
C GLY A 521 5.49 -16.06 -9.13
N ARG A 522 4.63 -16.34 -10.13
CA ARG A 522 5.00 -16.17 -11.55
C ARG A 522 5.25 -14.72 -11.92
N ALA A 523 4.42 -13.78 -11.45
CA ALA A 523 4.60 -12.36 -11.73
C ALA A 523 5.92 -11.81 -11.17
N VAL A 524 6.37 -12.30 -10.01
CA VAL A 524 7.67 -11.94 -9.43
C VAL A 524 8.83 -12.56 -10.23
N GLU A 525 8.68 -13.78 -10.74
CA GLU A 525 9.71 -14.50 -11.53
C GLU A 525 9.85 -14.00 -12.98
N GLU A 526 8.75 -13.58 -13.62
CA GLU A 526 8.72 -13.17 -15.03
C GLU A 526 9.21 -11.73 -15.27
N GLN A 527 9.39 -10.92 -14.22
CA GLN A 527 9.98 -9.58 -14.38
C GLN A 527 11.49 -9.69 -14.67
N PRO A 528 11.98 -9.10 -15.79
CA PRO A 528 13.40 -9.19 -16.14
C PRO A 528 14.24 -8.57 -15.02
N GLY A 529 15.09 -9.39 -14.40
CA GLY A 529 16.07 -8.92 -13.43
C GLY A 529 16.85 -7.76 -14.02
N SER A 530 16.95 -6.66 -13.28
CA SER A 530 17.85 -5.55 -13.60
C SER A 530 19.24 -6.14 -13.80
N GLY A 531 19.67 -6.27 -15.06
CA GLY A 531 21.05 -6.60 -15.38
C GLY A 531 21.99 -5.56 -14.75
N PRO A 532 23.22 -5.94 -14.40
CA PRO A 532 24.15 -5.01 -13.79
C PRO A 532 24.38 -3.85 -14.77
N ALA A 533 24.12 -2.63 -14.32
CA ALA A 533 24.49 -1.42 -15.05
C ALA A 533 26.01 -1.39 -15.20
N ALA A 534 26.48 -1.39 -16.45
CA ALA A 534 27.86 -1.15 -16.82
C ALA A 534 28.14 0.35 -16.96
#